data_AF-A0A8D8LRU2-F1
#
_entry.id   AF-A0A8D8LRU2-F1
#
_cell.length_a   1.000
_cell.length_b   1.000
_cell.length_c   1.000
_cell.angle_alpha   90.00
_cell.angle_beta   90.00
_cell.angle_gamma   90.00
#
_symmetry.space_group_name_H-M   'P 1'
#
loop_
_entity.id
_entity.type
_entity.pdbx_description
1 polymer ?
#
loop_
_entity_poly.entity_id
_entity_poly.type
_entity_poly.pdbx_seq_one_letter_code
_entity_poly.pdbx_strand_id
1 'polypeptide(L)'
;MVRQLPFDRSTLNVIFIGICFAFIFTAYFTLSNLEKILLNSLQHDDPTFHGDGYISQGIIYAAFSVCLWFAPSVNSVLGSKMTMVIGVIGYEAYICSHFFHITWIIYLSSLMIGIGASLVWTGQGSYLVMNSKQDTLERNLGVFQILFTSGSLTGNIFIYFAFLGKQYIDEATRQLVILFLCIILNVGGAMLLLLPKPDKGEAETQLKVKPSDEKQDVVCKEFALVQNEEGAWKTFTKSVSIMCTKNFLILCFMFSNIGFTLAFTVIYNSCMGFTMNIPHAKEWVPLGGFASGVGGVFVPTSVSSVP
;
A
#
# COMPACT_ATOMS: atom_id res chain seq x y z
N MET A 1 -22.19 -32.02 13.21
CA MET A 1 -21.12 -31.47 14.07
C MET A 1 -20.29 -30.51 13.22
N VAL A 2 -20.74 -29.25 13.08
CA VAL A 2 -20.04 -28.25 12.27
C VAL A 2 -18.90 -27.72 13.12
N ARG A 3 -17.66 -28.03 12.71
CA ARG A 3 -16.43 -27.54 13.35
C ARG A 3 -16.45 -26.02 13.25
N GLN A 4 -16.84 -25.33 14.33
CA GLN A 4 -16.74 -23.87 14.39
C GLN A 4 -15.25 -23.53 14.25
N LEU A 5 -14.88 -22.87 13.16
CA LEU A 5 -13.55 -22.30 13.02
C LEU A 5 -13.30 -21.37 14.22
N PRO A 6 -12.10 -21.33 14.81
CA PRO A 6 -11.79 -20.50 15.98
C PRO A 6 -11.83 -18.99 15.69
N PHE A 7 -12.14 -18.59 14.46
CA PHE A 7 -12.19 -17.20 14.00
C PHE A 7 -13.61 -16.83 13.57
N ASP A 8 -14.03 -15.61 13.94
CA ASP A 8 -15.30 -15.05 13.48
C ASP A 8 -15.24 -14.73 11.97
N ARG A 9 -16.42 -14.59 11.36
CA ARG A 9 -16.54 -14.31 9.92
C ARG A 9 -15.82 -13.01 9.55
N SER A 10 -15.83 -12.03 10.45
CA SER A 10 -15.24 -10.72 10.26
C SER A 10 -13.70 -10.79 10.25
N THR A 11 -13.06 -11.51 11.17
CA THR A 11 -11.62 -11.80 11.11
C THR A 11 -11.25 -12.65 9.90
N LEU A 12 -12.09 -13.59 9.45
CA LEU A 12 -11.83 -14.31 8.19
C LEU A 12 -11.81 -13.38 6.96
N ASN A 13 -12.72 -12.40 6.91
CA ASN A 13 -12.72 -11.39 5.85
C ASN A 13 -11.45 -10.52 5.91
N VAL A 14 -10.99 -10.17 7.11
CA VAL A 14 -9.73 -9.42 7.35
C VAL A 14 -8.50 -10.22 6.91
N ILE A 15 -8.46 -11.52 7.22
CA ILE A 15 -7.38 -12.41 6.76
C ILE A 15 -7.39 -12.48 5.23
N PHE A 16 -8.57 -12.63 4.62
CA PHE A 16 -8.70 -12.73 3.17
C PHE A 16 -8.21 -11.46 2.46
N ILE A 17 -8.63 -10.27 2.90
CA ILE A 17 -8.12 -9.01 2.33
C ILE A 17 -6.62 -8.85 2.60
N GLY A 18 -6.11 -9.26 3.77
CA GLY A 18 -4.68 -9.26 4.08
C GLY A 18 -3.87 -10.11 3.11
N ILE A 19 -4.36 -11.30 2.75
CA ILE A 19 -3.71 -12.16 1.74
C ILE A 19 -3.77 -11.52 0.34
N CYS A 20 -4.91 -10.95 -0.07
CA CYS A 20 -5.01 -10.24 -1.35
C CYS A 20 -3.95 -9.13 -1.44
N PHE A 21 -3.84 -8.34 -0.38
CA PHE A 21 -2.86 -7.27 -0.26
C PHE A 21 -1.43 -7.79 -0.22
N ALA A 22 -1.17 -8.94 0.40
CA ALA A 22 0.14 -9.58 0.38
C ALA A 22 0.60 -9.83 -1.07
N PHE A 23 -0.24 -10.40 -1.94
CA PHE A 23 0.11 -10.59 -3.35
C PHE A 23 0.31 -9.26 -4.08
N ILE A 24 -0.64 -8.32 -3.99
CA ILE A 24 -0.56 -7.02 -4.67
C ILE A 24 0.71 -6.26 -4.27
N PHE A 25 1.03 -6.22 -2.98
CA PHE A 25 2.17 -5.46 -2.46
C PHE A 25 3.48 -6.23 -2.49
N THR A 26 3.46 -7.55 -2.63
CA THR A 26 4.65 -8.31 -3.07
C THR A 26 5.14 -7.71 -4.39
N ALA A 27 4.24 -7.54 -5.35
CA ALA A 27 4.60 -7.00 -6.66
C ALA A 27 5.09 -5.55 -6.58
N TYR A 28 4.33 -4.68 -5.89
CA TYR A 28 4.67 -3.26 -5.75
C TYR A 28 5.96 -3.01 -4.97
N PHE A 29 6.12 -3.57 -3.77
CA PHE A 29 7.31 -3.30 -2.94
C PHE A 29 8.58 -3.81 -3.60
N THR A 30 8.50 -4.96 -4.26
CA THR A 30 9.65 -5.52 -4.97
C THR A 30 10.05 -4.63 -6.14
N LEU A 31 9.08 -4.16 -6.95
CA LEU A 31 9.38 -3.23 -8.04
C LEU A 31 9.93 -1.91 -7.50
N SER A 32 9.29 -1.33 -6.48
CA SER A 32 9.69 -0.04 -5.89
C SER A 32 11.13 -0.07 -5.33
N ASN A 33 11.53 -1.17 -4.69
CA ASN A 33 12.90 -1.35 -4.19
C ASN A 33 13.94 -1.45 -5.33
N LEU A 34 13.54 -1.96 -6.50
CA LEU A 34 14.45 -2.27 -7.61
C LEU A 34 14.42 -1.26 -8.73
N GLU A 35 13.36 -0.44 -8.82
CA GLU A 35 13.06 0.45 -9.93
C GLU A 35 14.29 1.27 -10.32
N LYS A 36 14.93 1.93 -9.35
CA LYS A 36 16.11 2.76 -9.63
C LYS A 36 17.27 1.95 -10.23
N ILE A 37 17.47 0.72 -9.79
CA ILE A 37 18.53 -0.17 -10.27
C ILE A 37 18.18 -0.70 -11.66
N LEU A 38 16.93 -1.11 -11.89
CA LEU A 38 16.46 -1.60 -13.19
C LEU A 38 16.54 -0.51 -14.25
N LEU A 39 16.10 0.72 -13.94
CA LEU A 39 16.15 1.86 -14.85
C LEU A 39 17.59 2.33 -15.09
N ASN A 40 18.46 2.29 -14.10
CA ASN A 40 19.88 2.58 -14.32
C ASN A 40 20.56 1.53 -15.19
N SER A 41 20.24 0.25 -15.02
CA SER A 41 20.72 -0.82 -15.89
C SER A 41 20.22 -0.62 -17.32
N LEU A 42 18.94 -0.26 -17.49
CA LEU A 42 18.37 0.04 -18.80
C LEU A 42 19.08 1.23 -19.48
N GLN A 43 19.42 2.27 -18.73
CA GLN A 43 20.16 3.43 -19.26
C GLN A 43 21.58 3.08 -19.74
N HIS A 44 22.18 2.02 -19.18
CA HIS A 44 23.44 1.49 -19.67
C HIS A 44 23.26 0.72 -21.00
N ASP A 45 22.15 0.01 -21.18
CA ASP A 45 21.80 -0.67 -22.44
C ASP A 45 21.37 0.33 -23.54
N ASP A 46 20.59 1.35 -23.17
CA ASP A 46 20.03 2.37 -24.06
C ASP A 46 20.29 3.79 -23.53
N PRO A 47 21.33 4.48 -24.04
CA PRO A 47 21.67 5.84 -23.62
C PRO A 47 20.59 6.90 -23.96
N THR A 48 19.62 6.59 -24.82
CA THR A 48 18.52 7.51 -25.15
C THR A 48 17.42 7.50 -24.07
N PHE A 49 17.44 6.51 -23.19
CA PHE A 49 16.58 6.45 -22.02
C PHE A 49 17.04 7.41 -20.93
N HIS A 50 16.13 8.26 -20.44
CA HIS A 50 16.39 9.27 -19.41
C HIS A 50 15.42 9.17 -18.22
N GLY A 51 14.76 8.03 -18.06
CA GLY A 51 13.85 7.80 -16.94
C GLY A 51 14.58 7.58 -15.62
N ASP A 52 14.06 8.18 -14.56
CA ASP A 52 14.64 8.08 -13.21
C ASP A 52 13.60 7.52 -12.22
N GLY A 53 14.00 6.48 -11.47
CA GLY A 53 13.14 5.83 -10.49
C GLY A 53 12.76 6.75 -9.32
N TYR A 54 13.64 7.67 -8.89
CA TYR A 54 13.31 8.61 -7.82
C TYR A 54 12.30 9.67 -8.28
N ILE A 55 12.38 10.11 -9.54
CA ILE A 55 11.36 11.00 -10.13
C ILE A 55 10.02 10.27 -10.19
N SER A 56 10.02 9.03 -10.67
CA SER A 56 8.83 8.17 -10.69
C SER A 56 8.21 8.06 -9.29
N GLN A 57 8.97 7.66 -8.28
CA GLN A 57 8.51 7.59 -6.88
C GLN A 57 7.96 8.92 -6.37
N GLY A 58 8.63 10.04 -6.68
CA GLY A 58 8.15 11.38 -6.34
C GLY A 58 6.77 11.69 -6.92
N ILE A 59 6.54 11.32 -8.18
CA ILE A 59 5.23 11.46 -8.85
C ILE A 59 4.17 10.61 -8.14
N ILE A 60 4.48 9.35 -7.80
CA ILE A 60 3.55 8.44 -7.10
C ILE A 60 3.07 9.08 -5.80
N TYR A 61 3.99 9.53 -4.95
CA TYR A 61 3.64 10.10 -3.64
C TYR A 61 2.96 11.46 -3.75
N ALA A 62 3.33 12.30 -4.73
CA ALA A 62 2.65 13.57 -4.98
C ALA A 62 1.19 13.34 -5.41
N ALA A 63 0.97 12.45 -6.38
CA ALA A 63 -0.34 12.07 -6.86
C ALA A 63 -1.19 11.44 -5.76
N PHE A 64 -0.63 10.49 -5.01
CA PHE A 64 -1.26 9.85 -3.87
C PHE A 64 -1.74 10.89 -2.84
N SER A 65 -0.87 11.85 -2.48
CA SER A 65 -1.18 12.89 -1.49
C SER A 65 -2.34 13.79 -1.92
N VAL A 66 -2.38 14.19 -3.19
CA VAL A 66 -3.47 15.02 -3.74
C VAL A 66 -4.77 14.22 -3.82
N CYS A 67 -4.71 12.98 -4.32
CA CYS A 67 -5.90 12.16 -4.54
C CYS A 67 -6.54 11.65 -3.24
N LEU A 68 -5.78 11.56 -2.15
CA LEU A 68 -6.29 11.12 -0.85
C LEU A 68 -7.43 12.01 -0.31
N TRP A 69 -7.48 13.29 -0.72
CA TRP A 69 -8.57 14.20 -0.36
C TRP A 69 -9.91 13.81 -1.00
N PHE A 70 -9.86 13.18 -2.17
CA PHE A 70 -11.04 12.81 -2.94
C PHE A 70 -11.42 11.34 -2.76
N ALA A 71 -10.45 10.50 -2.41
CA ALA A 71 -10.65 9.05 -2.28
C ALA A 71 -11.80 8.64 -1.32
N PRO A 72 -12.03 9.29 -0.15
CA PRO A 72 -13.17 8.95 0.71
C PRO A 72 -14.52 9.19 0.03
N SER A 73 -14.62 10.26 -0.74
CA SER A 73 -15.81 10.61 -1.52
C SER A 73 -16.08 9.60 -2.64
N VAL A 74 -15.03 9.15 -3.32
CA VAL A 74 -15.13 8.07 -4.31
C VAL A 74 -15.57 6.77 -3.62
N ASN A 75 -15.02 6.50 -2.44
CA ASN A 75 -15.32 5.29 -1.70
C ASN A 75 -16.74 5.20 -1.16
N SER A 76 -17.33 6.32 -0.74
CA SER A 76 -18.72 6.34 -0.27
C SER A 76 -19.72 6.05 -1.40
N VAL A 77 -19.40 6.46 -2.63
CA VAL A 77 -20.25 6.23 -3.81
C VAL A 77 -20.08 4.82 -4.38
N LEU A 78 -18.85 4.36 -4.57
CA LEU A 78 -18.55 3.07 -5.23
C LEU A 78 -18.56 1.88 -4.27
N GLY A 79 -18.37 2.12 -2.98
CA GLY A 79 -18.17 1.12 -1.95
C GLY A 79 -16.77 0.50 -1.97
N SER A 80 -16.32 0.05 -0.80
CA SER A 80 -14.92 -0.34 -0.54
C SER A 80 -14.33 -1.36 -1.52
N LYS A 81 -15.12 -2.36 -1.91
CA LYS A 81 -14.65 -3.38 -2.86
C LYS A 81 -14.32 -2.79 -4.23
N MET A 82 -15.23 -2.03 -4.83
CA MET A 82 -15.05 -1.50 -6.18
C MET A 82 -13.96 -0.42 -6.21
N THR A 83 -13.87 0.41 -5.16
CA THR A 83 -12.80 1.39 -5.00
C THR A 83 -11.42 0.74 -5.01
N MET A 84 -11.24 -0.35 -4.26
CA MET A 84 -9.97 -1.09 -4.26
C MET A 84 -9.68 -1.73 -5.62
N VAL A 85 -10.68 -2.35 -6.26
CA VAL A 85 -10.52 -2.99 -7.59
C VAL A 85 -10.07 -1.97 -8.64
N ILE A 86 -10.70 -0.80 -8.69
CA ILE A 86 -10.30 0.28 -9.61
C ILE A 86 -8.87 0.75 -9.28
N GLY A 87 -8.54 0.85 -8.00
CA GLY A 87 -7.20 1.24 -7.58
C GLY A 87 -6.11 0.26 -8.03
N VAL A 88 -6.36 -1.06 -7.98
CA VAL A 88 -5.42 -2.09 -8.44
C VAL A 88 -5.11 -1.99 -9.94
N ILE A 89 -6.01 -1.46 -10.76
CA ILE A 89 -5.72 -1.21 -12.19
C ILE A 89 -4.55 -0.23 -12.35
N GLY A 90 -4.44 0.76 -11.45
CA GLY A 90 -3.29 1.69 -11.43
C GLY A 90 -1.98 0.98 -11.11
N TYR A 91 -2.00 -0.01 -10.20
CA TYR A 91 -0.84 -0.85 -9.91
C TYR A 91 -0.44 -1.69 -11.13
N GLU A 92 -1.42 -2.28 -11.83
CA GLU A 92 -1.16 -3.11 -13.00
C GLU A 92 -0.51 -2.29 -14.13
N ALA A 93 -1.07 -1.10 -14.41
CA ALA A 93 -0.53 -0.20 -15.42
C ALA A 93 0.93 0.21 -15.11
N TYR A 94 1.26 0.42 -13.84
CA TYR A 94 2.61 0.79 -13.41
C TYR A 94 3.63 -0.36 -13.53
N ILE A 95 3.26 -1.59 -13.19
CA ILE A 95 4.18 -2.72 -13.40
C ILE A 95 4.35 -3.00 -14.90
N CYS A 96 3.26 -2.96 -15.67
CA CYS A 96 3.30 -3.20 -17.11
C CYS A 96 4.10 -2.13 -17.88
N SER A 97 4.10 -0.88 -17.43
CA SER A 97 4.83 0.21 -18.11
C SER A 97 6.33 -0.06 -18.24
N HIS A 98 6.90 -0.82 -17.30
CA HIS A 98 8.31 -1.17 -17.26
C HIS A 98 8.74 -2.14 -18.36
N PHE A 99 7.81 -2.80 -19.07
CA PHE A 99 8.12 -3.57 -20.28
C PHE A 99 8.47 -2.68 -21.48
N PHE A 100 7.89 -1.49 -21.55
CA PHE A 100 8.01 -0.64 -22.74
C PHE A 100 9.25 0.25 -22.72
N HIS A 101 9.96 0.36 -21.59
CA HIS A 101 11.20 1.15 -21.46
C HIS A 101 11.07 2.61 -21.97
N ILE A 102 9.87 3.19 -21.96
CA ILE A 102 9.62 4.56 -22.43
C ILE A 102 9.39 5.48 -21.23
N THR A 103 10.23 6.51 -21.09
CA THR A 103 10.22 7.45 -19.96
C THR A 103 8.85 8.06 -19.67
N TRP A 104 8.15 8.54 -20.70
CA TRP A 104 6.85 9.19 -20.50
C TRP A 104 5.77 8.21 -20.03
N ILE A 105 5.81 6.95 -20.50
CA ILE A 105 4.86 5.90 -20.08
C ILE A 105 5.09 5.55 -18.62
N ILE A 106 6.37 5.42 -18.20
CA ILE A 106 6.72 5.19 -16.80
C ILE A 106 6.13 6.31 -15.94
N TYR A 107 6.40 7.58 -16.26
CA TYR A 107 5.89 8.72 -15.46
C TYR A 107 4.36 8.86 -15.48
N LEU A 108 3.70 8.59 -16.61
CA LEU A 108 2.24 8.56 -16.65
C LEU A 108 1.70 7.42 -15.75
N SER A 109 2.33 6.25 -15.81
CA SER A 109 1.92 5.13 -14.98
C SER A 109 2.18 5.38 -13.48
N SER A 110 3.23 6.14 -13.13
CA SER A 110 3.49 6.63 -11.78
C SER A 110 2.37 7.53 -11.25
N LEU A 111 1.82 8.39 -12.11
CA LEU A 111 0.63 9.19 -11.79
C LEU A 111 -0.60 8.27 -11.55
N MET A 112 -0.81 7.28 -12.42
CA MET A 112 -1.93 6.35 -12.32
C MET A 112 -1.89 5.50 -11.04
N ILE A 113 -0.72 4.95 -10.67
CA ILE A 113 -0.59 4.20 -9.42
C ILE A 113 -0.73 5.09 -8.19
N GLY A 114 -0.28 6.35 -8.23
CA GLY A 114 -0.52 7.29 -7.12
C GLY A 114 -2.02 7.52 -6.87
N ILE A 115 -2.78 7.72 -7.95
CA ILE A 115 -4.26 7.77 -7.89
C ILE A 115 -4.80 6.44 -7.36
N GLY A 116 -4.36 5.31 -7.92
CA GLY A 116 -4.81 3.98 -7.55
C GLY A 116 -4.55 3.64 -6.08
N ALA A 117 -3.37 3.97 -5.56
CA ALA A 117 -2.99 3.80 -4.17
C ALA A 117 -3.92 4.55 -3.23
N SER A 118 -4.34 5.78 -3.58
CA SER A 118 -5.27 6.55 -2.75
C SER A 118 -6.61 5.83 -2.59
N LEU A 119 -7.09 5.20 -3.67
CA LEU A 119 -8.34 4.44 -3.68
C LEU A 119 -8.18 3.10 -2.94
N VAL A 120 -7.10 2.35 -3.19
CA VAL A 120 -6.81 1.07 -2.53
C VAL A 120 -6.76 1.24 -1.01
N TRP A 121 -5.96 2.19 -0.52
CA TRP A 121 -5.81 2.42 0.93
C TRP A 121 -7.10 2.94 1.58
N THR A 122 -7.83 3.82 0.90
CA THR A 122 -9.11 4.33 1.43
C THR A 122 -10.18 3.23 1.49
N GLY A 123 -10.32 2.44 0.43
CA GLY A 123 -11.25 1.32 0.40
C GLY A 123 -10.89 0.25 1.42
N GLN A 124 -9.60 -0.02 1.60
CA GLN A 124 -9.10 -0.97 2.59
C GLN A 124 -9.44 -0.54 4.01
N GLY A 125 -9.19 0.72 4.38
CA GLY A 125 -9.48 1.23 5.72
C GLY A 125 -10.97 1.12 6.04
N SER A 126 -11.83 1.53 5.09
CA SER A 126 -13.28 1.38 5.22
C SER A 126 -13.72 -0.09 5.32
N TYR A 127 -13.11 -0.99 4.53
CA TYR A 127 -13.43 -2.41 4.60
C TYR A 127 -13.06 -3.03 5.95
N LEU A 128 -11.92 -2.66 6.54
CA LEU A 128 -11.53 -3.14 7.87
C LEU A 128 -12.47 -2.65 8.95
N VAL A 129 -12.87 -1.36 8.91
CA VAL A 129 -13.84 -0.80 9.86
C VAL A 129 -15.18 -1.53 9.76
N MET A 130 -15.67 -1.82 8.55
CA MET A 130 -16.91 -2.58 8.36
C MET A 130 -16.82 -4.05 8.82
N ASN A 131 -15.62 -4.62 8.92
CA ASN A 131 -15.37 -5.99 9.38
C ASN A 131 -14.72 -6.04 10.77
N SER A 132 -14.84 -4.97 11.56
CA SER A 132 -14.28 -4.92 12.92
C SER A 132 -15.26 -4.27 13.88
N LYS A 133 -15.17 -4.68 15.15
CA LYS A 133 -15.82 -4.01 16.28
C LYS A 133 -14.79 -3.11 16.98
N GLN A 134 -15.23 -2.14 17.78
CA GLN A 134 -14.30 -1.22 18.46
C GLN A 134 -13.21 -1.95 19.27
N ASP A 135 -13.56 -3.07 19.92
CA ASP A 135 -12.67 -3.92 20.71
C ASP A 135 -11.72 -4.79 19.85
N THR A 136 -12.04 -5.02 18.58
CA THR A 136 -11.29 -5.92 17.69
C THR A 136 -10.62 -5.20 16.53
N LEU A 137 -10.87 -3.90 16.35
CA LEU A 137 -10.34 -3.10 15.25
C LEU A 137 -8.81 -3.08 15.24
N GLU A 138 -8.18 -2.82 16.39
CA GLU A 138 -6.72 -2.78 16.50
C GLU A 138 -6.09 -4.15 16.19
N ARG A 139 -6.69 -5.23 16.70
CA ARG A 139 -6.27 -6.61 16.40
C ARG A 139 -6.38 -6.91 14.90
N ASN A 140 -7.51 -6.58 14.29
CA ASN A 140 -7.77 -6.83 12.88
C ASN A 140 -6.84 -5.99 11.97
N LEU A 141 -6.56 -4.73 12.34
CA LEU A 141 -5.55 -3.90 11.69
C LEU A 141 -4.15 -4.53 11.79
N GLY A 142 -3.76 -5.01 12.98
CA GLY A 142 -2.48 -5.69 13.18
C GLY A 142 -2.35 -6.97 12.36
N VAL A 143 -3.39 -7.81 12.33
CA VAL A 143 -3.43 -9.02 11.49
C VAL A 143 -3.28 -8.66 10.01
N PHE A 144 -4.03 -7.67 9.55
CA PHE A 144 -3.90 -7.18 8.17
C PHE A 144 -2.47 -6.70 7.88
N GLN A 145 -1.88 -5.90 8.76
CA GLN A 145 -0.55 -5.32 8.59
C GLN A 145 0.53 -6.41 8.48
N ILE A 146 0.46 -7.44 9.32
CA ILE A 146 1.38 -8.58 9.29
C ILE A 146 1.27 -9.32 7.96
N LEU A 147 0.05 -9.63 7.52
CA LEU A 147 -0.18 -10.33 6.26
C LEU A 147 0.30 -9.53 5.05
N PHE A 148 -0.09 -8.26 4.97
CA PHE A 148 0.34 -7.36 3.89
C PHE A 148 1.86 -7.22 3.83
N THR A 149 2.51 -7.02 4.98
CA THR A 149 3.97 -6.83 5.04
C THR A 149 4.74 -8.11 4.69
N SER A 150 4.17 -9.29 4.96
CA SER A 150 4.75 -10.57 4.55
C SER A 150 4.95 -10.69 3.03
N GLY A 151 4.20 -9.92 2.24
CA GLY A 151 4.41 -9.83 0.79
C GLY A 151 5.80 -9.31 0.42
N SER A 152 6.32 -8.33 1.16
CA SER A 152 7.68 -7.82 0.94
C SER A 152 8.75 -8.91 1.16
N LEU A 153 8.54 -9.82 2.12
CA LEU A 153 9.48 -10.91 2.37
C LEU A 153 9.63 -11.82 1.15
N THR A 154 8.50 -12.31 0.64
CA THR A 154 8.47 -13.33 -0.42
C THR A 154 9.01 -12.78 -1.74
N GLY A 155 8.63 -11.55 -2.10
CA GLY A 155 9.07 -10.93 -3.34
C GLY A 155 10.57 -10.66 -3.36
N ASN A 156 11.11 -10.09 -2.28
CA ASN A 156 12.54 -9.78 -2.22
C ASN A 156 13.42 -11.05 -2.18
N ILE A 157 12.98 -12.16 -1.57
CA ILE A 157 13.70 -13.44 -1.62
C ILE A 157 13.82 -13.95 -3.06
N PHE A 158 12.73 -13.91 -3.83
CA PHE A 158 12.76 -14.35 -5.23
C PHE A 158 13.80 -13.57 -6.04
N ILE A 159 13.85 -12.25 -5.86
CA ILE A 159 14.80 -11.38 -6.57
C ILE A 159 16.24 -11.64 -6.15
N TYR A 160 16.48 -11.87 -4.86
CA TYR A 160 17.82 -12.22 -4.38
C TYR A 160 18.38 -13.41 -5.17
N PHE A 161 17.58 -14.47 -5.36
CA PHE A 161 17.99 -15.62 -6.17
C PHE A 161 18.10 -15.28 -7.67
N ALA A 162 17.23 -14.43 -8.21
CA ALA A 162 17.30 -14.00 -9.60
C ALA A 162 18.56 -13.18 -9.91
N PHE A 163 19.11 -12.47 -8.93
CA PHE A 163 20.30 -11.62 -9.06
C PHE A 163 21.60 -12.30 -8.62
N LEU A 164 21.51 -13.50 -8.07
CA LEU A 164 22.66 -14.22 -7.52
C LEU A 164 23.78 -14.37 -8.56
N GLY A 165 24.96 -13.83 -8.25
CA GLY A 165 26.14 -13.92 -9.12
C GLY A 165 26.13 -12.98 -10.33
N LYS A 166 25.17 -12.05 -10.41
CA LYS A 166 25.09 -11.07 -11.52
C LYS A 166 25.68 -9.72 -11.14
N GLN A 167 26.78 -9.36 -11.81
CA GLN A 167 27.36 -8.00 -11.73
C GLN A 167 26.52 -6.98 -12.52
N TYR A 168 25.86 -7.44 -13.58
CA TYR A 168 24.99 -6.65 -14.46
C TYR A 168 23.62 -7.32 -14.60
N ILE A 169 22.54 -6.54 -14.57
CA ILE A 169 21.18 -7.07 -14.75
C ILE A 169 20.89 -7.05 -16.25
N ASP A 170 21.01 -8.22 -16.88
CA ASP A 170 20.66 -8.41 -18.29
C ASP A 170 19.17 -8.24 -18.54
N GLU A 171 18.83 -7.96 -19.79
CA GLU A 171 17.46 -7.74 -20.26
C GLU A 171 16.54 -8.93 -19.95
N ALA A 172 17.01 -10.17 -20.13
CA ALA A 172 16.19 -11.37 -19.88
C ALA A 172 15.80 -11.47 -18.40
N THR A 173 16.70 -11.12 -17.49
CA THR A 173 16.42 -11.07 -16.05
C THR A 173 15.45 -9.97 -15.69
N ARG A 174 15.61 -8.77 -16.27
CA ARG A 174 14.68 -7.64 -16.08
C ARG A 174 13.27 -8.03 -16.53
N GLN A 175 13.13 -8.64 -17.71
CA GLN A 175 11.83 -9.12 -18.21
C GLN A 175 11.25 -10.24 -17.34
N LEU A 176 12.06 -11.21 -16.89
CA LEU A 176 11.63 -12.28 -16.00
C LEU A 176 11.08 -11.73 -14.67
N VAL A 177 11.77 -10.76 -14.09
CA VAL A 177 11.34 -10.09 -12.85
C VAL A 177 10.01 -9.38 -13.07
N ILE A 178 9.89 -8.53 -14.11
CA ILE A 178 8.65 -7.78 -14.36
C ILE A 178 7.48 -8.76 -14.63
N LEU A 179 7.70 -9.83 -15.41
CA LEU A 179 6.70 -10.85 -15.68
C LEU A 179 6.21 -11.55 -14.41
N PHE A 180 7.13 -11.94 -13.53
CA PHE A 180 6.80 -12.54 -12.24
C PHE A 180 5.92 -11.61 -11.39
N LEU A 181 6.28 -10.32 -11.32
CA LEU A 181 5.53 -9.33 -10.56
C LEU A 181 4.13 -9.09 -11.14
N CYS A 182 3.98 -9.04 -12.47
CA CYS A 182 2.68 -8.97 -13.14
C CYS A 182 1.79 -10.18 -12.80
N ILE A 183 2.33 -11.41 -12.85
CA ILE A 183 1.56 -12.62 -12.53
C ILE A 183 1.05 -12.57 -11.09
N ILE A 184 1.92 -12.24 -10.13
CA ILE A 184 1.56 -12.11 -8.73
C ILE A 184 0.50 -11.04 -8.50
N LEU A 185 0.64 -9.89 -9.16
CA LEU A 185 -0.32 -8.79 -9.07
C LEU A 185 -1.70 -9.20 -9.60
N ASN A 186 -1.75 -9.86 -10.76
CA ASN A 186 -3.00 -10.36 -11.36
C ASN A 186 -3.68 -11.40 -10.46
N VAL A 187 -2.92 -12.29 -9.82
CA VAL A 187 -3.46 -13.23 -8.81
C VAL A 187 -4.08 -12.46 -7.64
N GLY A 188 -3.37 -11.48 -7.08
CA GLY A 188 -3.90 -10.65 -5.99
C GLY A 188 -5.14 -9.84 -6.38
N GLY A 189 -5.15 -9.27 -7.59
CA GLY A 189 -6.30 -8.55 -8.14
C GLY A 189 -7.51 -9.46 -8.39
N ALA A 190 -7.30 -10.67 -8.91
CA ALA A 190 -8.36 -11.67 -9.08
C ALA A 190 -8.94 -12.11 -7.73
N MET A 191 -8.09 -12.32 -6.72
CA MET A 191 -8.55 -12.62 -5.36
C MET A 191 -9.37 -11.45 -4.77
N LEU A 192 -8.97 -10.21 -5.02
CA LEU A 192 -9.71 -9.02 -4.59
C LEU A 192 -11.10 -8.92 -5.25
N LEU A 193 -11.27 -9.38 -6.49
CA LEU A 193 -12.60 -9.50 -7.12
C LEU A 193 -13.50 -10.51 -6.40
N LEU A 194 -12.93 -11.49 -5.70
CA LEU A 194 -13.66 -12.48 -4.90
C LEU A 194 -13.91 -12.02 -3.46
N LEU A 195 -13.54 -10.78 -3.11
CA LEU A 195 -13.68 -10.25 -1.76
C LEU A 195 -15.13 -10.37 -1.25
N PRO A 196 -15.35 -10.99 -0.07
CA PRO A 196 -16.68 -11.12 0.52
C PRO A 196 -17.29 -9.76 0.82
N LYS A 197 -18.60 -9.62 0.59
CA LYS A 197 -19.34 -8.43 1.03
C LYS A 197 -19.44 -8.44 2.56
N PRO A 198 -19.20 -7.30 3.24
CA PRO A 198 -19.48 -7.18 4.67
C PRO A 198 -20.97 -7.44 4.93
N ASP A 199 -21.32 -8.06 6.07
CA ASP A 199 -22.72 -8.29 6.44
C ASP A 199 -23.40 -6.94 6.74
N LYS A 200 -24.47 -6.63 6.00
CA LYS A 200 -25.19 -5.34 6.10
C LYS A 200 -25.71 -5.03 7.52
N GLY A 201 -26.01 -6.06 8.31
CA GLY A 201 -26.55 -5.92 9.66
C GLY A 201 -25.57 -5.35 10.68
N GLU A 202 -24.26 -5.59 10.53
CA GLU A 202 -23.25 -5.06 11.46
C GLU A 202 -22.83 -3.62 11.09
N ALA A 203 -22.73 -3.32 9.79
CA ALA A 203 -22.45 -1.97 9.30
C ALA A 203 -23.55 -0.97 9.69
N GLU A 204 -24.83 -1.35 9.59
CA GLU A 204 -25.96 -0.51 10.02
C GLU A 204 -26.10 -0.40 11.55
N THR A 205 -25.65 -1.41 12.31
CA THR A 205 -25.69 -1.40 13.79
C THR A 205 -24.60 -0.50 14.37
N GLN A 206 -23.41 -0.46 13.75
CA GLN A 206 -22.35 0.49 14.15
C GLN A 206 -22.67 1.94 13.76
N LEU A 207 -23.50 2.14 12.72
CA LEU A 207 -24.08 3.44 12.36
C LEU A 207 -25.16 3.94 13.34
N LYS A 208 -25.70 3.06 14.20
CA LYS A 208 -26.82 3.36 15.12
C LYS A 208 -26.45 3.32 16.59
N VAL A 209 -25.17 3.25 16.96
CA VAL A 209 -24.75 3.24 18.36
C VAL A 209 -25.20 4.53 19.05
N LYS A 210 -26.20 4.39 19.93
CA LYS A 210 -26.68 5.42 20.86
C LYS A 210 -25.57 5.83 21.83
N PRO A 211 -25.59 7.07 22.34
CA PRO A 211 -24.53 7.61 23.17
C PRO A 211 -24.53 6.93 24.55
N SER A 212 -23.51 6.13 24.81
CA SER A 212 -23.13 5.76 26.17
C SER A 212 -21.63 5.47 26.20
N ASP A 213 -20.93 6.37 26.89
CA ASP A 213 -19.51 6.36 27.31
C ASP A 213 -18.48 7.05 26.40
N GLU A 214 -18.10 8.24 26.85
CA GLU A 214 -17.65 9.40 26.09
C GLU A 214 -16.14 9.45 25.76
N LYS A 215 -15.37 8.35 25.87
CA LYS A 215 -13.89 8.45 25.83
C LYS A 215 -13.13 7.55 24.86
N GLN A 216 -13.77 6.63 24.14
CA GLN A 216 -13.06 5.78 23.14
C GLN A 216 -13.78 5.71 21.78
N ASP A 217 -14.83 6.52 21.62
CA ASP A 217 -15.80 6.49 20.52
C ASP A 217 -15.37 7.29 19.27
N VAL A 218 -14.27 8.03 19.31
CA VAL A 218 -14.00 9.10 18.33
C VAL A 218 -13.57 8.55 16.97
N VAL A 219 -12.65 7.59 16.92
CA VAL A 219 -12.00 7.16 15.66
C VAL A 219 -12.98 6.45 14.71
N CYS A 220 -13.75 5.48 15.21
CA CYS A 220 -14.74 4.76 14.40
C CYS A 220 -15.87 5.69 13.95
N LYS A 221 -16.30 6.60 14.83
CA LYS A 221 -17.40 7.53 14.58
C LYS A 221 -16.99 8.61 13.58
N GLU A 222 -15.77 9.10 13.64
CA GLU A 222 -15.27 10.11 12.71
C GLU A 222 -15.01 9.52 11.31
N PHE A 223 -14.50 8.29 11.21
CA PHE A 223 -14.39 7.57 9.94
C PHE A 223 -15.75 7.21 9.34
N ALA A 224 -16.73 6.80 10.16
CA ALA A 224 -18.07 6.46 9.71
C ALA A 224 -18.91 7.69 9.32
N LEU A 225 -18.79 8.81 10.05
CA LEU A 225 -19.47 10.07 9.75
C LEU A 225 -18.91 10.76 8.48
N VAL A 226 -17.63 10.55 8.16
CA VAL A 226 -17.04 10.98 6.88
C VAL A 226 -17.67 10.24 5.69
N GLN A 227 -18.13 9.01 5.90
CA GLN A 227 -18.73 8.18 4.85
C GLN A 227 -20.24 8.35 4.71
N ASN A 228 -20.95 8.83 5.73
CA ASN A 228 -22.40 8.90 5.72
C ASN A 228 -22.93 10.35 5.76
N GLU A 229 -23.76 10.63 4.75
CA GLU A 229 -24.77 11.69 4.67
C GLU A 229 -24.36 13.15 4.42
N GLU A 230 -23.11 13.55 4.60
CA GLU A 230 -22.65 14.87 4.15
C GLU A 230 -21.93 14.76 2.81
N GLY A 231 -22.49 15.36 1.75
CA GLY A 231 -21.95 15.27 0.39
C GLY A 231 -20.44 15.55 0.34
N ALA A 232 -19.74 14.90 -0.60
CA ALA A 232 -18.28 14.94 -0.80
C ALA A 232 -17.63 16.32 -0.55
N TRP A 233 -18.28 17.38 -1.01
CA TRP A 233 -17.85 18.76 -0.83
C TRP A 233 -17.83 19.22 0.62
N LYS A 234 -18.86 18.88 1.40
CA LYS A 234 -18.97 19.26 2.81
C LYS A 234 -17.91 18.53 3.65
N THR A 235 -17.70 17.25 3.39
CA THR A 235 -16.61 16.46 3.98
C THR A 235 -15.24 17.07 3.69
N PHE A 236 -14.98 17.44 2.42
CA PHE A 236 -13.75 18.11 2.04
C PHE A 236 -13.57 19.45 2.77
N THR A 237 -14.60 20.30 2.80
CA THR A 237 -14.53 21.59 3.52
C THR A 237 -14.29 21.42 5.02
N LYS A 238 -14.85 20.38 5.63
CA LYS A 238 -14.61 20.04 7.04
C LYS A 238 -13.18 19.56 7.26
N SER A 239 -12.63 18.72 6.38
CA SER A 239 -11.21 18.31 6.44
C SER A 239 -10.25 19.50 6.34
N VAL A 240 -10.53 20.44 5.43
CA VAL A 240 -9.75 21.70 5.33
C VAL A 240 -9.88 22.53 6.61
N SER A 241 -11.09 22.63 7.18
CA SER A 241 -11.30 23.37 8.42
C SER A 241 -10.56 22.75 9.62
N ILE A 242 -10.51 21.41 9.70
CA ILE A 242 -9.78 20.69 10.77
C ILE A 242 -8.27 20.89 10.61
N MET A 243 -7.77 20.90 9.37
CA MET A 243 -6.35 21.09 9.08
C MET A 243 -5.80 22.42 9.63
N CYS A 244 -6.63 23.47 9.61
CA CYS A 244 -6.25 24.79 10.12
C CYS A 244 -6.29 24.92 11.65
N THR A 245 -6.60 23.86 12.39
CA THR A 245 -6.62 23.90 13.86
C THR A 245 -5.21 23.76 14.45
N LYS A 246 -4.97 24.43 15.59
CA LYS A 246 -3.67 24.39 16.29
C LYS A 246 -3.24 22.97 16.66
N ASN A 247 -4.18 22.12 17.08
CA ASN A 247 -3.90 20.73 17.44
C ASN A 247 -3.44 19.92 16.23
N PHE A 248 -4.07 20.12 15.06
CA PHE A 248 -3.69 19.44 13.84
C PHE A 248 -2.31 19.90 13.33
N LEU A 249 -1.98 21.18 13.44
CA LEU A 249 -0.65 21.69 13.07
C LEU A 249 0.48 21.08 13.91
N ILE A 250 0.27 20.88 15.21
CA ILE A 250 1.22 20.16 16.08
C ILE A 250 1.34 18.70 15.64
N LEU A 251 0.21 18.06 15.31
CA LEU A 251 0.17 16.70 14.78
C LEU A 251 0.95 16.59 13.46
N CYS A 252 0.80 17.57 12.54
CA CYS A 252 1.54 17.60 11.28
C CYS A 252 3.04 17.58 11.49
N PHE A 253 3.56 18.29 12.49
CA PHE A 253 4.98 18.25 12.82
C PHE A 253 5.42 16.84 13.26
N MET A 254 4.63 16.16 14.09
CA MET A 254 4.92 14.77 14.49
C MET A 254 4.83 13.79 13.31
N PHE A 255 3.80 13.93 12.47
CA PHE A 255 3.62 13.08 11.28
C PHE A 255 4.63 13.35 10.17
N SER A 256 5.24 14.54 10.14
CA SER A 256 6.32 14.84 9.18
C SER A 256 7.48 13.87 9.35
N ASN A 257 7.82 13.49 10.58
CA ASN A 257 8.85 12.49 10.86
C ASN A 257 8.52 11.10 10.27
N ILE A 258 7.25 10.70 10.30
CA ILE A 258 6.79 9.45 9.70
C ILE A 258 6.97 9.47 8.18
N GLY A 259 6.60 10.59 7.53
CA GLY A 259 6.83 10.77 6.09
C GLY A 259 8.31 10.67 5.70
N PHE A 260 9.19 11.32 6.47
CA PHE A 260 10.65 11.23 6.27
C PHE A 260 11.16 9.80 6.43
N THR A 261 10.69 9.06 7.43
CA THR A 261 11.10 7.67 7.69
C THR A 261 10.70 6.74 6.52
N LEU A 262 9.48 6.91 5.99
CA LEU A 262 9.02 6.14 4.83
C LEU A 262 9.85 6.44 3.57
N ALA A 263 10.13 7.72 3.30
CA ALA A 263 10.98 8.11 2.18
C ALA A 263 12.40 7.55 2.33
N PHE A 264 12.97 7.62 3.54
CA PHE A 264 14.31 7.11 3.81
C PHE A 264 14.40 5.59 3.60
N THR A 265 13.36 4.83 3.96
CA THR A 265 13.36 3.37 3.82
C THR A 265 13.50 2.93 2.35
N VAL A 266 12.83 3.62 1.43
CA VAL A 266 12.90 3.33 -0.02
C VAL A 266 14.27 3.73 -0.60
N ILE A 267 14.75 4.92 -0.24
CA ILE A 267 16.02 5.46 -0.73
C ILE A 267 17.21 4.62 -0.21
N TYR A 268 17.17 4.24 1.06
CA TYR A 268 18.24 3.47 1.71
C TYR A 268 18.52 2.15 0.99
N ASN A 269 17.48 1.37 0.68
CA ASN A 269 17.62 0.10 -0.03
C ASN A 269 18.27 0.30 -1.42
N SER A 270 17.83 1.32 -2.16
CA SER A 270 18.42 1.63 -3.47
C SER A 270 19.87 2.10 -3.36
N CYS A 271 20.21 2.94 -2.38
CA CYS A 271 21.57 3.46 -2.17
C CYS A 271 22.60 2.35 -1.90
N MET A 272 22.21 1.27 -1.22
CA MET A 272 23.09 0.11 -1.04
C MET A 272 23.56 -0.47 -2.38
N GLY A 273 22.67 -0.52 -3.38
CA GLY A 273 22.96 -1.02 -4.72
C GLY A 273 23.96 -0.19 -5.54
N PHE A 274 24.17 1.08 -5.17
CA PHE A 274 25.09 2.01 -5.85
C PHE A 274 26.42 2.20 -5.09
N THR A 275 26.62 1.50 -3.96
CA THR A 275 27.82 1.66 -3.16
C THR A 275 28.99 0.86 -3.75
N MET A 276 29.94 1.55 -4.37
CA MET A 276 31.10 0.94 -5.06
C MET A 276 32.07 0.20 -4.12
N ASN A 277 31.99 0.42 -2.81
CA ASN A 277 32.88 -0.18 -1.82
C ASN A 277 32.38 -1.55 -1.29
N ILE A 278 31.16 -1.97 -1.68
CA ILE A 278 30.56 -3.24 -1.24
C ILE A 278 30.59 -4.23 -2.41
N PRO A 279 31.29 -5.38 -2.28
CA PRO A 279 31.23 -6.44 -3.27
C PRO A 279 29.80 -6.93 -3.46
N HIS A 280 29.38 -7.12 -4.71
CA HIS A 280 28.02 -7.61 -5.02
C HIS A 280 26.89 -6.70 -4.50
N ALA A 281 27.11 -5.37 -4.47
CA ALA A 281 26.17 -4.36 -3.97
C ALA A 281 24.70 -4.56 -4.40
N LYS A 282 24.46 -5.01 -5.64
CA LYS A 282 23.11 -5.25 -6.19
C LYS A 282 22.37 -6.41 -5.51
N GLU A 283 23.08 -7.39 -4.96
CA GLU A 283 22.51 -8.52 -4.22
C GLU A 283 22.04 -8.10 -2.81
N TRP A 284 22.60 -7.01 -2.26
CA TRP A 284 22.22 -6.49 -0.94
C TRP A 284 20.90 -5.72 -0.93
N VAL A 285 20.48 -5.20 -2.08
CA VAL A 285 19.23 -4.44 -2.22
C VAL A 285 18.01 -5.29 -1.88
N PRO A 286 17.80 -6.48 -2.47
CA PRO A 286 16.70 -7.35 -2.08
C PRO A 286 16.83 -7.83 -0.61
N LEU A 287 18.05 -8.03 -0.08
CA LEU A 287 18.23 -8.36 1.33
C LEU A 287 17.78 -7.21 2.26
N GLY A 288 18.01 -5.96 1.88
CA GLY A 288 17.47 -4.79 2.58
C GLY A 288 15.94 -4.74 2.56
N GLY A 289 15.34 -5.03 1.40
CA GLY A 289 13.90 -5.17 1.25
C GLY A 289 13.31 -6.28 2.12
N PHE A 290 13.98 -7.44 2.18
CA PHE A 290 13.64 -8.54 3.07
C PHE A 290 13.72 -8.13 4.54
N ALA A 291 14.82 -7.52 4.99
CA ALA A 291 14.97 -7.05 6.37
C ALA A 291 13.90 -6.01 6.75
N SER A 292 13.55 -5.12 5.81
CA SER A 292 12.45 -4.16 5.99
C SER A 292 11.10 -4.87 6.19
N GLY A 293 10.84 -5.92 5.40
CA GLY A 293 9.67 -6.78 5.57
C GLY A 293 9.64 -7.49 6.92
N VAL A 294 10.79 -8.00 7.40
CA VAL A 294 10.90 -8.64 8.71
C VAL A 294 10.55 -7.64 9.80
N GLY A 295 11.10 -6.42 9.72
CA GLY A 295 10.81 -5.33 10.66
C GLY A 295 9.32 -5.04 10.78
N GLY A 296 8.61 -4.89 9.65
CA GLY A 296 7.17 -4.58 9.70
C GLY A 296 6.27 -5.75 10.12
N VAL A 297 6.74 -7.01 10.07
CA VAL A 297 6.04 -8.17 10.64
C VAL A 297 6.18 -8.21 12.16
N PHE A 298 7.38 -7.95 12.69
CA PHE A 298 7.64 -7.99 14.14
C PHE A 298 7.22 -6.73 14.88
N VAL A 299 7.19 -5.58 14.19
CA VAL A 299 6.76 -4.29 14.75
C VAL A 299 5.65 -3.71 13.86
N PRO A 300 4.40 -4.19 13.98
CA PRO A 300 3.28 -3.63 13.23
C PRO A 300 3.03 -2.19 13.71
N THR A 301 3.10 -1.23 12.80
CA THR A 301 2.95 0.21 13.07
C THR A 301 1.58 0.59 13.68
N SER A 302 0.57 -0.28 13.57
CA SER A 302 -0.74 -0.08 14.17
C SER A 302 -0.81 -0.41 15.66
N VAL A 303 0.22 -1.06 16.23
CA VAL A 303 0.25 -1.48 17.65
C VAL A 303 1.06 -0.48 18.50
N SER A 304 1.80 0.43 17.87
CA SER A 304 2.65 1.42 18.54
C SER A 304 1.95 2.73 18.94
N SER A 305 0.64 2.86 18.74
CA SER A 305 -0.12 4.09 19.07
C SER A 305 -0.67 4.14 20.51
N VAL A 306 -0.24 3.24 21.39
CA VAL A 306 -0.62 3.27 22.82
C VAL A 306 0.61 3.57 23.67
N PRO A 307 0.71 4.76 24.30
CA PRO A 307 1.32 4.88 25.62
C PRO A 307 0.43 4.26 26.70
#